data_AF-A0AAU9WLZ0-F1
#
_entry.id   AF-A0AAU9WLZ0-F1
#
_cell.length_a   1.000
_cell.length_b   1.000
_cell.length_c   1.000
_cell.angle_alpha   90.00
_cell.angle_beta   90.00
_cell.angle_gamma   90.00
#
_symmetry.space_group_name_H-M   'P 1'
#
loop_
_entity.id
_entity.type
_entity.pdbx_description
1 polymer ?
#
loop_
_entity_poly.entity_id
_entity_poly.type
_entity_poly.pdbx_seq_one_letter_code
_entity_poly.pdbx_strand_id
1 'polypeptide(L)'
;MYECYHSRLFRDGYGWWVSRDGEEMKYGGGVDSIDCKCACGLNHTCANPQYGCNCDKLDQQWREDSGLPTNKSRLTVKQLRFGDTGYTDSDQGYHTLEKLKCFGLI
;
A
#
# COMPACT_ATOMS: atom_id res chain seq x y z
N MET A 1 0.27 -3.59 5.66
CA MET A 1 -0.26 -2.32 6.21
C MET A 1 0.83 -1.28 6.12
N TYR A 2 0.49 -0.07 5.70
CA TYR A 2 1.37 1.09 5.73
C TYR A 2 0.68 2.21 6.52
N GLU A 3 1.36 2.73 7.52
CA GLU A 3 0.97 3.92 8.29
C GLU A 3 1.88 5.08 7.88
N CYS A 4 1.31 6.26 7.68
CA CYS A 4 2.02 7.40 7.14
C CYS A 4 1.67 8.68 7.88
N TYR A 5 2.67 9.55 8.00
CA TYR A 5 2.53 10.94 8.43
C TYR A 5 3.26 11.79 7.40
N HIS A 6 2.51 12.59 6.64
CA HIS A 6 3.05 13.40 5.55
C HIS A 6 3.92 12.57 4.57
N SER A 7 3.45 11.36 4.22
CA SER A 7 4.14 10.43 3.32
C SER A 7 3.16 9.74 2.37
N ARG A 8 3.40 9.83 1.06
CA ARG A 8 2.61 9.18 0.00
C ARG A 8 2.92 7.70 -0.14
N LEU A 9 1.92 6.95 -0.63
CA LEU A 9 2.05 5.53 -0.90
C LEU A 9 2.18 5.25 -2.41
N PHE A 10 1.13 5.40 -3.21
CA PHE A 10 1.19 5.05 -4.64
C PHE A 10 1.19 6.25 -5.57
N ARG A 11 0.61 7.39 -5.14
CA ARG A 11 0.62 8.62 -5.94
C ARG A 11 2.07 9.00 -6.26
N ASP A 12 2.32 9.41 -7.50
CA ASP A 12 3.65 9.82 -7.99
C ASP A 12 4.75 8.74 -7.93
N GLY A 13 4.40 7.47 -7.64
CA GLY A 13 5.35 6.36 -7.65
C GLY A 13 6.24 6.23 -6.41
N TYR A 14 5.80 6.73 -5.26
CA TYR A 14 6.59 6.69 -4.01
C TYR A 14 6.64 5.33 -3.30
N GLY A 15 5.83 4.36 -3.72
CA GLY A 15 5.75 3.08 -3.04
C GLY A 15 5.14 1.99 -3.91
N TRP A 16 5.59 0.77 -3.68
CA TRP A 16 5.12 -0.44 -4.35
C TRP A 16 5.59 -1.67 -3.57
N TRP A 17 4.96 -2.81 -3.84
CA TRP A 17 5.47 -4.10 -3.40
C TRP A 17 5.97 -4.91 -4.59
N VAL A 18 6.89 -5.83 -4.35
CA VAL A 18 7.46 -6.69 -5.40
C VAL A 18 6.90 -8.10 -5.26
N SER A 19 6.35 -8.63 -6.35
CA SER A 19 5.72 -9.95 -6.39
C SER A 19 6.73 -11.10 -6.32
N ARG A 20 6.23 -12.34 -6.21
CA ARG A 20 7.05 -13.56 -6.26
C ARG A 20 7.94 -13.62 -7.52
N ASP A 21 7.48 -13.05 -8.62
CA ASP A 21 8.15 -13.11 -9.93
C ASP A 21 9.01 -11.87 -10.19
N GLY A 22 9.11 -10.95 -9.21
CA GLY A 22 9.90 -9.73 -9.33
C GLY A 22 9.14 -8.57 -10.00
N GLU A 23 7.85 -8.74 -10.29
CA GLU A 23 7.04 -7.67 -10.86
C GLU A 23 6.71 -6.59 -9.81
N GLU A 24 6.71 -5.33 -10.24
CA GLU A 24 6.25 -4.22 -9.42
C GLU A 24 4.73 -4.18 -9.36
N MET A 25 4.20 -4.15 -8.15
CA MET A 25 2.78 -4.16 -7.88
C MET A 25 2.40 -2.81 -7.28
N LYS A 26 1.69 -2.00 -8.06
CA LYS A 26 1.37 -0.59 -7.75
C LYS A 26 0.00 -0.42 -7.10
N TYR A 27 -0.50 -1.46 -6.45
CA TYR A 27 -1.80 -1.48 -5.79
C TYR A 27 -1.67 -2.03 -4.38
N GLY A 28 -2.56 -1.61 -3.49
CA GLY A 28 -2.59 -2.00 -2.08
C GLY A 28 -3.26 -3.34 -1.86
N GLY A 29 -3.16 -3.88 -0.65
CA GLY A 29 -3.95 -5.05 -0.27
C GLY A 29 -5.45 -4.77 -0.36
N GLY A 30 -6.25 -5.78 -0.71
CA GLY A 30 -7.68 -5.60 -1.03
C GLY A 30 -7.95 -5.05 -2.43
N VAL A 31 -6.91 -4.82 -3.24
CA VAL A 31 -6.98 -4.51 -4.67
C VAL A 31 -6.11 -5.53 -5.39
N ASP A 32 -6.57 -6.13 -6.49
CA ASP A 32 -5.81 -7.18 -7.19
C ASP A 32 -5.32 -6.76 -8.59
N SER A 33 -5.78 -5.62 -9.12
CA SER A 33 -5.47 -5.21 -10.50
C SER A 33 -5.53 -3.72 -10.82
N ILE A 34 -6.10 -2.86 -9.95
CA ILE A 34 -6.22 -1.44 -10.27
C ILE A 34 -5.05 -0.68 -9.66
N ASP A 35 -4.15 -0.24 -10.54
CA ASP A 35 -2.99 0.54 -10.16
C ASP A 35 -3.35 1.81 -9.39
N CYS A 36 -2.46 2.19 -8.49
CA CYS A 36 -2.53 3.35 -7.63
C CYS A 36 -3.81 3.41 -6.78
N LYS A 37 -4.37 2.25 -6.40
CA LYS A 37 -5.51 2.17 -5.49
C LYS A 37 -5.25 1.25 -4.29
N CYS A 38 -5.82 1.66 -3.17
CA CYS A 38 -6.02 0.87 -1.96
C CYS A 38 -7.51 0.51 -1.83
N ALA A 39 -7.86 -0.32 -0.84
CA ALA A 39 -9.25 -0.71 -0.58
C ALA A 39 -10.18 0.52 -0.42
N CYS A 40 -9.73 1.58 0.25
CA CYS A 40 -10.53 2.80 0.40
C CYS A 40 -10.80 3.49 -0.95
N GLY A 41 -9.88 3.40 -1.90
CA GLY A 41 -9.97 4.04 -3.21
C GLY A 41 -10.85 3.27 -4.21
N LEU A 42 -11.11 1.99 -3.95
CA LEU A 42 -12.18 1.24 -4.62
C LEU A 42 -13.55 1.64 -4.08
N ASN A 43 -13.64 1.86 -2.77
CA ASN A 43 -14.91 2.12 -2.09
C ASN A 43 -15.26 3.61 -1.97
N HIS A 44 -14.43 4.52 -2.49
CA HIS A 44 -14.57 5.98 -2.32
C HIS A 44 -14.67 6.42 -0.84
N THR A 45 -13.96 5.71 0.04
CA THR A 45 -13.94 5.95 1.50
C THR A 45 -12.60 6.50 1.99
N CYS A 46 -11.65 6.80 1.10
CA CYS A 46 -10.39 7.41 1.51
C CYS A 46 -10.63 8.80 2.11
N ALA A 47 -9.72 9.23 3.00
CA ALA A 47 -9.77 10.53 3.66
C ALA A 47 -9.90 11.72 2.69
N ASN A 48 -9.37 11.59 1.48
CA ASN A 48 -9.76 12.41 0.35
C ASN A 48 -10.26 11.49 -0.78
N PRO A 49 -11.56 11.53 -1.14
CA PRO A 49 -12.13 10.67 -2.19
C PRO A 49 -11.54 10.86 -3.59
N GLN A 50 -10.75 11.92 -3.82
CA GLN A 50 -10.03 12.15 -5.08
C GLN A 50 -8.76 11.30 -5.21
N TYR A 51 -8.26 10.71 -4.12
CA TYR A 51 -7.04 9.90 -4.12
C TYR A 51 -7.33 8.41 -4.00
N GLY A 52 -6.36 7.59 -4.43
CA GLY A 52 -6.48 6.14 -4.44
C GLY A 52 -6.26 5.49 -3.08
N CYS A 53 -5.59 6.18 -2.16
CA CYS A 53 -5.23 5.70 -0.83
C CYS A 53 -5.33 6.82 0.20
N ASN A 54 -5.43 6.46 1.49
CA ASN A 54 -5.43 7.43 2.57
C ASN A 54 -4.10 8.20 2.63
N CYS A 55 -2.97 7.50 2.51
CA CYS A 55 -1.64 8.08 2.57
C CYS A 55 -1.31 9.02 1.41
N ASP A 56 -2.01 8.89 0.28
CA ASP A 56 -1.84 9.81 -0.83
C ASP A 56 -2.39 11.22 -0.53
N LYS A 57 -3.06 11.45 0.61
CA LYS A 57 -3.51 12.80 1.00
C LYS A 57 -2.35 13.74 1.32
N LEU A 58 -1.20 13.20 1.75
CA LEU A 58 0.01 13.98 2.08
C LEU A 58 -0.29 15.13 3.06
N ASP A 59 -0.84 14.80 4.22
CA ASP A 59 -1.06 15.77 5.29
C ASP A 59 -0.39 15.33 6.60
N GLN A 60 -0.27 16.26 7.54
CA GLN A 60 0.34 16.07 8.85
C GLN A 60 -0.62 15.38 9.83
N GLN A 61 -1.32 14.34 9.35
CA GLN A 61 -2.19 13.49 10.15
C GLN A 61 -1.78 12.04 9.89
N TRP A 62 -1.70 11.24 10.96
CA TRP A 62 -1.49 9.81 10.82
C TRP A 62 -2.63 9.18 10.03
N ARG A 63 -2.27 8.42 9.00
CA ARG A 63 -3.19 7.67 8.16
C ARG A 63 -2.67 6.26 7.93
N GLU A 64 -3.58 5.39 7.54
CA GLU A 64 -3.28 3.98 7.30
C GLU A 64 -3.94 3.50 6.02
N ASP A 65 -3.19 2.70 5.27
CA ASP A 65 -3.72 1.84 4.22
C ASP A 65 -3.38 0.36 4.55
N SER A 66 -4.42 -0.39 4.90
CA SER A 66 -4.36 -1.82 5.17
C SER A 66 -5.15 -2.63 4.14
N GLY A 67 -4.91 -3.94 4.16
CA GLY A 67 -5.51 -4.91 3.27
C GLY A 67 -4.58 -6.07 3.01
N LEU A 68 -5.15 -7.17 2.54
CA LEU A 68 -4.42 -8.38 2.19
C LEU A 68 -4.40 -8.53 0.67
N PRO A 69 -3.24 -8.68 0.02
CA PRO A 69 -3.21 -9.15 -1.36
C PRO A 69 -3.70 -10.59 -1.36
N THR A 70 -4.69 -10.91 -2.20
CA THR A 70 -5.31 -12.25 -2.26
C THR A 70 -4.97 -13.01 -3.52
N ASN A 71 -4.43 -12.32 -4.53
CA ASN A 71 -4.01 -12.95 -5.77
C ASN A 71 -2.82 -13.91 -5.58
N LYS A 72 -3.12 -15.21 -5.50
CA LYS A 72 -2.15 -16.29 -5.27
C LYS A 72 -1.06 -16.37 -6.34
N SER A 73 -1.33 -15.95 -7.59
CA SER A 73 -0.31 -15.97 -8.65
C SER A 73 0.76 -14.91 -8.43
N ARG A 74 0.48 -13.87 -7.65
CA ARG A 74 1.41 -12.77 -7.37
C ARG A 74 2.11 -12.91 -6.01
N LEU A 75 1.48 -13.59 -5.06
CA LEU A 75 2.08 -13.90 -3.76
C LEU A 75 3.20 -14.94 -3.87
N THR A 76 4.25 -14.86 -3.05
CA THR A 76 4.43 -14.01 -1.86
C THR A 76 4.94 -12.61 -2.18
N VAL A 77 4.82 -11.68 -1.21
CA VAL A 77 5.52 -10.40 -1.27
C VAL A 77 7.02 -10.63 -1.03
N LYS A 78 7.89 -10.17 -1.94
CA LYS A 78 9.35 -10.24 -1.79
C LYS A 78 9.94 -9.01 -1.13
N GLN A 79 9.41 -7.83 -1.46
CA GLN A 79 9.91 -6.54 -0.99
C GLN A 79 8.75 -5.57 -0.79
N LEU A 80 8.89 -4.71 0.19
CA LEU A 80 8.12 -3.48 0.34
C LEU A 80 9.06 -2.32 0.08
N ARG A 81 8.61 -1.34 -0.72
CA ARG A 81 9.39 -0.15 -1.07
C ARG A 81 8.53 1.07 -0.79
N PHE A 82 9.08 1.98 0.00
CA PHE A 82 8.47 3.26 0.38
C PHE A 82 9.54 4.34 0.31
N GLY A 83 9.21 5.51 -0.24
CA GLY A 83 10.21 6.53 -0.58
C GLY A 83 9.87 7.97 -0.19
N ASP A 84 8.63 8.28 0.20
CA ASP A 84 8.22 9.66 0.54
C ASP A 84 8.44 9.96 2.03
N THR A 85 9.66 9.77 2.53
CA THR A 85 10.00 9.96 3.97
C THR A 85 11.29 10.74 4.17
N GLY A 86 11.58 11.72 3.30
CA GLY A 86 12.87 12.42 3.32
C GLY A 86 12.80 13.86 2.82
N TYR A 87 11.61 14.44 2.69
CA TYR A 87 11.44 15.84 2.27
C TYR A 87 11.46 16.78 3.49
N THR A 88 10.87 16.35 4.61
CA THR A 88 10.91 17.05 5.89
C THR A 88 11.33 16.11 7.03
N ASP A 89 11.83 16.68 8.13
CA ASP A 89 12.14 15.93 9.36
C ASP A 89 10.90 15.25 9.98
N SER A 90 9.70 15.65 9.56
CA SER A 90 8.45 15.10 10.06
C SER A 90 7.87 13.98 9.20
N ASP A 91 8.41 13.74 8.00
CA ASP A 91 7.87 12.70 7.12
C ASP A 91 8.18 11.32 7.69
N GLN A 92 7.14 10.54 8.01
CA GLN A 92 7.30 9.25 8.66
C GLN A 92 6.43 8.20 8.00
N GLY A 93 6.94 6.98 7.97
CA GLY A 93 6.26 5.81 7.44
C GLY A 93 6.59 4.57 8.26
N TYR A 94 5.55 3.86 8.71
CA TYR A 94 5.67 2.55 9.35
C TYR A 94 5.00 1.50 8.49
N HIS A 95 5.54 0.29 8.46
CA HIS A 95 4.95 -0.80 7.70
C HIS A 95 4.91 -2.08 8.52
N THR A 96 3.86 -2.85 8.30
CA THR A 96 3.71 -4.21 8.81
C THR A 96 3.43 -5.15 7.65
N LEU A 97 4.31 -6.14 7.48
CA LEU A 97 4.11 -7.28 6.60
C LEU A 97 3.80 -8.51 7.46
N GLU A 98 2.55 -8.96 7.44
CA GLU A 98 2.16 -10.16 8.15
C GLU A 98 2.69 -11.44 7.50
N LYS A 99 2.70 -12.52 8.29
CA LYS A 99 3.04 -13.86 7.80
C LYS A 99 2.07 -14.29 6.69
N LEU A 100 2.60 -14.91 5.64
CA LEU A 100 1.80 -15.57 4.62
C LEU A 100 0.95 -16.67 5.27
N LYS A 101 -0.37 -16.60 5.07
CA LYS A 101 -1.31 -17.65 5.49
C LYS A 101 -1.75 -18.45 4.27
N CYS A 102 -1.47 -19.76 4.27
CA CYS A 102 -1.86 -20.67 3.21
C CYS A 102 -3.05 -21.51 3.67
N PHE A 103 -4.07 -21.63 2.82
CA PHE A 103 -5.26 -22.44 3.08
C PHE A 103 -5.48 -23.40 1.91
N GLY A 104 -5.74 -24.67 2.22
CA GLY A 104 -6.06 -25.72 1.27
C GLY A 104 -6.68 -26.90 1.98
N LEU A 105 -7.51 -27.66 1.28
CA LEU A 105 -7.87 -29.02 1.69
C LEU A 105 -6.78 -29.95 1.15
N ILE A 106 -6.33 -30.87 2.00
CA ILE A 106 -5.37 -31.93 1.65
C ILE A 106 -6.01 -32.88 0.66
#